data_AF-A0AAW6KJI8-F1
#
_entry.id   AF-A0AAW6KJI8-F1
#
_cell.length_a   1.000
_cell.length_b   1.000
_cell.length_c   1.000
_cell.angle_alpha   90.00
_cell.angle_beta   90.00
_cell.angle_gamma   90.00
#
_symmetry.space_group_name_H-M   'P 1'
#
loop_
_entity.id
_entity.type
_entity.pdbx_description
1 polymer ?
#
loop_
_entity_poly.entity_id
_entity_poly.type
_entity_poly.pdbx_seq_one_letter_code
_entity_poly.pdbx_strand_id
1 'polypeptide(L)'
;MNLLIMTLSIYLFFLIVFFIFMYRGEKKEAEEKNTDEKFLLSTAIGALVLSLIPTAVIMGIILFATGSANVLVSFFNLEIGFKQIVIMSVCMVVYSFTFDNIFVAVGRHLLGDNFFKFIFAAIFRFLFIYIVGILCSIGSSNNFKLSLGLTLFFLLLECISLKKSDRDNNLKS
;
A
#
# COMPACT_ATOMS: atom_id res chain seq x y z
N MET A 1 -12.55 3.86 14.26
CA MET A 1 -13.75 4.01 13.40
C MET A 1 -14.27 2.61 13.13
N ASN A 2 -15.55 2.33 13.37
CA ASN A 2 -16.08 0.97 13.17
C ASN A 2 -15.94 0.59 11.68
N LEU A 3 -15.52 -0.64 11.36
CA LEU A 3 -15.33 -1.10 9.98
C LEU A 3 -16.56 -0.84 9.12
N LEU A 4 -17.75 -1.07 9.69
CA LEU A 4 -19.04 -0.73 9.09
C LEU A 4 -19.17 0.75 8.72
N ILE A 5 -18.82 1.65 9.65
CA ILE A 5 -18.91 3.11 9.43
C ILE A 5 -17.98 3.53 8.29
N MET A 6 -16.79 2.94 8.21
CA MET A 6 -15.83 3.23 7.15
C MET A 6 -16.32 2.73 5.78
N THR A 7 -16.81 1.49 5.70
CA THR A 7 -17.43 0.94 4.48
C THR A 7 -18.56 1.84 3.99
N LEU A 8 -19.44 2.26 4.90
CA LEU A 8 -20.60 3.10 4.58
C LEU A 8 -20.17 4.48 4.07
N SER A 9 -19.15 5.07 4.68
CA SER A 9 -18.57 6.35 4.22
C SER A 9 -17.98 6.25 2.82
N ILE A 10 -17.18 5.22 2.55
CA ILE A 10 -16.57 4.98 1.22
C ILE A 10 -17.67 4.75 0.18
N TYR A 11 -18.66 3.94 0.53
CA TYR A 11 -19.80 3.64 -0.33
C TYR A 11 -20.59 4.90 -0.69
N LEU A 12 -20.98 5.70 0.31
CA LEU A 12 -21.69 6.96 0.11
C LEU A 12 -20.90 7.93 -0.78
N PHE A 13 -19.59 8.03 -0.57
CA PHE A 13 -18.73 8.87 -1.38
C PHE A 13 -18.76 8.46 -2.86
N PHE A 14 -18.54 7.19 -3.18
CA PHE A 14 -18.59 6.71 -4.57
C PHE A 14 -20.00 6.78 -5.16
N LEU A 15 -21.03 6.50 -4.37
CA LEU A 15 -22.42 6.63 -4.80
C LEU A 15 -22.71 8.06 -5.26
N ILE A 16 -22.32 9.08 -4.49
CA ILE A 16 -22.51 10.48 -4.85
C ILE A 16 -21.75 10.81 -6.14
N VAL A 17 -20.48 10.39 -6.25
CA VAL A 17 -19.65 10.67 -7.43
C VAL A 17 -20.26 10.05 -8.69
N PHE A 18 -20.62 8.76 -8.65
CA PHE A 18 -21.21 8.08 -9.81
C PHE A 18 -22.62 8.56 -10.11
N PHE A 19 -23.41 8.92 -9.10
CA PHE A 19 -24.72 9.51 -9.30
C PHE A 19 -24.62 10.83 -10.04
N ILE A 20 -23.71 11.73 -9.64
CA ILE A 20 -23.47 12.99 -10.35
C ILE A 20 -22.97 12.74 -11.78
N PHE A 21 -22.04 11.80 -11.96
CA PHE A 21 -21.48 11.47 -13.26
C PHE A 21 -22.55 10.94 -14.23
N MET A 22 -23.31 9.94 -13.80
CA MET A 22 -24.40 9.34 -14.58
C MET A 22 -25.51 10.37 -14.82
N TYR A 23 -25.94 11.11 -13.80
CA TYR A 23 -26.97 12.14 -13.96
C TYR A 23 -26.57 13.19 -15.01
N ARG A 24 -25.30 13.65 -15.03
CA ARG A 24 -24.82 14.62 -16.03
C ARG A 24 -24.73 14.02 -17.43
N GLY A 25 -24.28 12.77 -17.56
CA GLY A 25 -24.13 12.11 -18.86
C GLY A 25 -25.48 11.81 -19.46
N GLU A 26 -26.33 11.21 -18.65
CA GLU A 26 -27.60 10.67 -19.08
C GLU A 26 -28.56 11.91 -19.31
N LYS A 27 -28.45 13.05 -18.57
CA LYS A 27 -29.30 14.25 -18.77
C LYS A 27 -29.12 14.86 -20.16
N LYS A 28 -27.89 14.83 -20.68
CA LYS A 28 -27.58 15.28 -22.05
C LYS A 28 -28.29 14.42 -23.10
N GLU A 29 -28.40 13.11 -22.85
CA GLU A 29 -29.09 12.19 -23.77
C GLU A 29 -30.62 12.33 -23.67
N ALA A 30 -31.15 12.64 -22.49
CA ALA A 30 -32.58 12.87 -22.27
C ALA A 30 -33.08 14.15 -22.96
N GLU A 31 -32.31 15.25 -22.89
CA GLU A 31 -32.59 16.50 -23.62
C GLU A 31 -32.59 16.30 -25.15
N GLU A 32 -31.80 15.35 -25.65
CA GLU A 32 -31.69 15.03 -27.08
C GLU A 32 -32.82 14.09 -27.58
N LYS A 33 -33.42 13.29 -26.69
CA LYS A 33 -34.42 12.25 -27.04
C LYS A 33 -35.84 12.50 -26.51
N ASN A 34 -36.15 13.62 -25.84
CA ASN A 34 -37.48 13.92 -25.26
C ASN A 34 -38.05 12.76 -24.42
N THR A 35 -37.23 12.12 -23.58
CA THR A 35 -37.63 10.95 -22.77
C THR A 35 -37.43 11.24 -21.29
N ASP A 36 -38.48 11.69 -20.60
CA ASP A 36 -38.35 12.30 -19.26
C ASP A 36 -38.53 11.34 -18.06
N GLU A 37 -39.27 10.23 -18.19
CA GLU A 37 -39.83 9.61 -16.97
C GLU A 37 -39.03 8.43 -16.38
N LYS A 38 -38.17 7.73 -17.16
CA LYS A 38 -37.42 6.55 -16.66
C LYS A 38 -35.94 6.81 -16.34
N PHE A 39 -35.50 8.01 -16.68
CA PHE A 39 -34.13 8.43 -16.64
C PHE A 39 -33.51 8.50 -15.24
N LEU A 40 -34.22 9.10 -14.28
CA LEU A 40 -33.74 9.20 -12.90
C LEU A 40 -33.57 7.83 -12.23
N LEU A 41 -34.43 6.88 -12.60
CA LEU A 41 -34.44 5.54 -12.03
C LEU A 41 -33.33 4.67 -12.63
N SER A 42 -33.06 4.76 -13.94
CA SER A 42 -31.89 4.13 -14.57
C SER A 42 -30.58 4.67 -14.02
N THR A 43 -30.48 6.00 -13.90
CA THR A 43 -29.32 6.69 -13.32
C THR A 43 -29.05 6.20 -11.88
N ALA A 44 -30.08 6.14 -11.04
CA ALA A 44 -29.94 5.73 -9.64
C ALA A 44 -29.51 4.27 -9.50
N ILE A 45 -30.11 3.35 -10.25
CA ILE A 45 -29.76 1.92 -10.21
C ILE A 45 -28.33 1.72 -10.70
N GLY A 46 -27.95 2.35 -11.81
CA GLY A 46 -26.59 2.20 -12.32
C GLY A 46 -25.55 2.77 -11.36
N ALA A 47 -25.80 3.91 -10.71
CA ALA A 47 -24.90 4.47 -9.69
C ALA A 47 -24.78 3.56 -8.45
N LEU A 48 -25.87 2.92 -8.02
CA LEU A 48 -25.87 1.95 -6.91
C LEU A 48 -24.98 0.73 -7.22
N VAL A 49 -25.12 0.15 -8.41
CA VAL A 49 -24.35 -1.03 -8.81
C VAL A 49 -22.88 -0.66 -9.05
N LEU A 50 -22.63 0.48 -9.72
CA LEU A 50 -21.28 0.88 -10.09
C LEU A 50 -20.45 1.31 -8.87
N SER A 51 -21.07 1.91 -7.85
CA SER A 51 -20.39 2.29 -6.59
C SER A 51 -20.00 1.09 -5.72
N LEU A 52 -20.67 -0.07 -5.84
CA LEU A 52 -20.29 -1.28 -5.12
C LEU A 52 -18.92 -1.80 -5.54
N ILE A 53 -18.54 -1.67 -6.81
CA ILE A 53 -17.28 -2.19 -7.35
C ILE A 53 -16.06 -1.56 -6.65
N PRO A 54 -15.82 -0.23 -6.70
CA PRO A 54 -14.68 0.37 -6.05
C PRO A 54 -14.75 0.25 -4.53
N THR A 55 -15.95 0.26 -3.94
CA THR A 55 -16.13 0.00 -2.50
C THR A 55 -15.64 -1.40 -2.12
N ALA A 56 -16.02 -2.42 -2.88
CA ALA A 56 -15.58 -3.80 -2.66
C ALA A 56 -14.07 -3.96 -2.86
N VAL A 57 -13.50 -3.32 -3.88
CA VAL A 57 -12.05 -3.34 -4.13
C VAL A 57 -11.28 -2.71 -2.96
N ILE A 58 -11.65 -1.50 -2.54
CA ILE A 58 -10.97 -0.80 -1.45
C ILE A 58 -11.12 -1.56 -0.14
N MET A 59 -12.33 -2.04 0.16
CA MET A 59 -12.57 -2.83 1.37
C MET A 59 -11.83 -4.17 1.35
N GLY A 60 -11.73 -4.82 0.18
CA GLY A 60 -10.93 -6.01 -0.02
C GLY A 60 -9.46 -5.78 0.31
N ILE A 61 -8.89 -4.66 -0.17
CA ILE A 61 -7.51 -4.26 0.15
C ILE A 61 -7.35 -4.01 1.65
N ILE A 62 -8.28 -3.29 2.27
CA ILE A 62 -8.23 -2.97 3.71
C ILE A 62 -8.33 -4.24 4.56
N LEU A 63 -9.24 -5.16 4.23
CA LEU A 63 -9.40 -6.43 4.93
C LEU A 63 -8.17 -7.32 4.74
N PHE A 64 -7.61 -7.36 3.53
CA PHE A 64 -6.36 -8.09 3.27
C PHE A 64 -5.20 -7.51 4.08
N ALA A 65 -5.04 -6.18 4.11
CA ALA A 65 -4.00 -5.50 4.88
C ALA A 65 -4.17 -5.70 6.39
N THR A 66 -5.39 -5.59 6.91
CA THR A 66 -5.67 -5.76 8.34
C THR A 66 -5.54 -7.23 8.76
N GLY A 67 -6.03 -8.15 7.93
CA GLY A 67 -5.92 -9.59 8.16
C GLY A 67 -4.48 -10.06 8.14
N SER A 68 -3.69 -9.63 7.15
CA SER A 68 -2.27 -9.95 7.07
C SER A 68 -1.48 -9.34 8.24
N ALA A 69 -1.81 -8.12 8.68
CA ALA A 69 -1.21 -7.52 9.87
C ALA A 69 -1.49 -8.34 11.13
N ASN A 70 -2.72 -8.82 11.33
CA ASN A 70 -3.05 -9.69 12.48
C ASN A 70 -2.31 -11.02 12.45
N VAL A 71 -2.17 -11.63 11.26
CA VAL A 71 -1.37 -12.85 11.08
C VAL A 71 0.09 -12.59 11.46
N LEU A 72 0.69 -11.47 11.01
CA LEU A 72 2.06 -11.09 11.35
C LEU A 72 2.25 -10.83 12.85
N VAL A 73 1.31 -10.12 13.48
CA VAL A 73 1.32 -9.86 14.93
C VAL A 73 1.30 -11.17 15.71
N SER A 74 0.48 -12.13 15.30
CA SER A 74 0.40 -13.45 15.93
C SER A 74 1.66 -14.30 15.67
N PHE A 75 2.14 -14.36 14.43
CA PHE A 75 3.33 -15.15 14.04
C PHE A 75 4.62 -14.67 14.71
N PHE A 76 4.80 -13.36 14.85
CA PHE A 76 6.01 -12.79 15.44
C PHE A 76 5.85 -12.44 16.95
N ASN A 77 4.66 -12.65 17.51
CA ASN A 77 4.29 -12.27 18.87
C ASN A 77 4.67 -10.80 19.18
N LEU A 78 4.21 -9.90 18.30
CA LEU A 78 4.51 -8.46 18.34
C LEU A 78 3.43 -7.73 19.12
N GLU A 79 3.76 -7.20 20.30
CA GLU A 79 2.88 -6.28 21.01
C GLU A 79 3.07 -4.87 20.44
N ILE A 80 2.50 -4.62 19.26
CA ILE A 80 2.57 -3.33 18.57
C ILE A 80 1.16 -2.84 18.25
N GLY A 81 0.86 -1.60 18.60
CA GLY A 81 -0.44 -0.99 18.32
C GLY A 81 -0.60 -0.58 16.85
N PHE A 82 -1.84 -0.58 16.35
CA PHE A 82 -2.15 -0.17 14.97
C PHE A 82 -1.60 1.22 14.62
N LYS A 83 -1.67 2.18 15.55
CA LYS A 83 -1.10 3.54 15.36
C LYS A 83 0.41 3.50 15.06
N GLN A 84 1.16 2.65 15.75
CA GLN A 84 2.60 2.50 15.53
C GLN A 84 2.89 1.86 14.17
N ILE A 85 2.11 0.84 13.77
CA ILE A 85 2.21 0.20 12.45
C ILE A 85 2.00 1.22 11.33
N VAL A 86 0.97 2.08 11.45
CA VAL A 86 0.69 3.13 10.45
C VAL A 86 1.85 4.12 10.34
N ILE A 87 2.36 4.62 11.47
CA ILE A 87 3.47 5.58 11.48
C ILE A 87 4.73 4.95 10.85
N MET A 88 5.08 3.72 11.27
CA MET A 88 6.20 2.97 10.70
C MET A 88 6.06 2.78 9.19
N SER A 89 4.85 2.48 8.70
CA SER A 89 4.58 2.30 7.28
C SER A 89 4.81 3.60 6.49
N VAL A 90 4.32 4.74 6.99
CA VAL A 90 4.53 6.04 6.35
C VAL A 90 6.01 6.40 6.33
N CYS A 91 6.72 6.23 7.45
CA CYS A 91 8.17 6.47 7.52
C CYS A 91 8.96 5.59 6.54
N MET A 92 8.56 4.32 6.39
CA MET A 92 9.17 3.40 5.44
C MET A 92 8.97 3.84 4.00
N VAL A 93 7.77 4.30 3.63
CA VAL A 93 7.52 4.86 2.30
C VAL A 93 8.42 6.06 2.03
N VAL A 94 8.51 7.00 2.97
CA VAL A 94 9.38 8.19 2.83
C VAL A 94 10.85 7.77 2.69
N TYR A 95 11.30 6.80 3.47
CA TYR A 95 12.65 6.25 3.38
C TYR A 95 12.94 5.62 2.02
N SER A 96 12.04 4.76 1.54
CA SER A 96 12.15 4.09 0.25
C SER A 96 12.24 5.07 -0.92
N PHE A 97 11.50 6.18 -0.88
CA PHE A 97 11.57 7.19 -1.94
C PHE A 97 12.80 8.10 -1.86
N THR A 98 13.28 8.40 -0.66
CA THR A 98 14.30 9.45 -0.46
C THR A 98 15.70 8.86 -0.28
N PHE A 99 15.86 8.02 0.74
CA PHE A 99 17.17 7.62 1.24
C PHE A 99 17.66 6.32 0.62
N ASP A 100 16.75 5.41 0.31
CA ASP A 100 17.08 4.07 -0.15
C ASP A 100 17.94 4.09 -1.43
N ASN A 101 17.52 4.89 -2.41
CA ASN A 101 18.29 5.09 -3.65
C ASN A 101 19.67 5.70 -3.41
N ILE A 102 19.79 6.62 -2.45
CA ILE A 102 21.08 7.25 -2.09
C ILE A 102 22.01 6.20 -1.50
N PHE A 103 21.54 5.39 -0.54
CA PHE A 103 22.37 4.37 0.09
C PHE A 103 22.77 3.24 -0.87
N VAL A 104 21.89 2.86 -1.79
CA VAL A 104 22.24 1.90 -2.86
C VAL A 104 23.30 2.48 -3.81
N ALA A 105 23.19 3.77 -4.18
CA ALA A 105 24.18 4.43 -5.03
C ALA A 105 25.55 4.56 -4.34
N VAL A 106 25.55 4.94 -3.06
CA VAL A 106 26.78 5.00 -2.23
C VAL A 106 27.37 3.60 -2.08
N GLY A 107 26.55 2.60 -1.79
CA GLY A 107 26.98 1.20 -1.68
C GLY A 107 27.62 0.70 -2.98
N ARG A 108 27.06 1.07 -4.14
CA ARG A 108 27.65 0.75 -5.45
C ARG A 108 29.01 1.41 -5.63
N HIS A 109 29.18 2.64 -5.18
CA HIS A 109 30.45 3.36 -5.30
C HIS A 109 31.54 2.78 -4.38
N LEU A 110 31.19 2.39 -3.15
CA LEU A 110 32.14 1.87 -2.17
C LEU A 110 32.49 0.39 -2.38
N LEU A 111 31.51 -0.44 -2.75
CA LEU A 111 31.64 -1.91 -2.79
C LEU A 111 31.55 -2.50 -4.20
N GLY A 112 31.41 -1.65 -5.22
CA GLY A 112 31.20 -2.05 -6.61
C GLY A 112 29.77 -2.51 -6.90
N ASP A 113 29.52 -2.96 -8.14
CA ASP A 113 28.17 -3.30 -8.61
C ASP A 113 27.68 -4.70 -8.17
N ASN A 114 28.26 -5.25 -7.11
CA ASN A 114 28.02 -6.60 -6.62
C ASN A 114 26.86 -6.67 -5.61
N PHE A 115 26.46 -7.89 -5.23
CA PHE A 115 25.43 -8.15 -4.21
C PHE A 115 25.67 -7.40 -2.89
N PHE A 116 26.94 -7.13 -2.54
CA PHE A 116 27.35 -6.41 -1.35
C PHE A 116 26.76 -4.99 -1.23
N LYS A 117 26.41 -4.33 -2.35
CA LYS A 117 25.74 -3.01 -2.30
C LYS A 117 24.36 -3.07 -1.62
N PHE A 118 23.65 -4.20 -1.76
CA PHE A 118 22.35 -4.40 -1.12
C PHE A 118 22.48 -4.73 0.36
N ILE A 119 23.51 -5.50 0.74
CA ILE A 119 23.85 -5.72 2.16
C ILE A 119 24.15 -4.39 2.84
N PHE A 120 24.92 -3.52 2.19
CA PHE A 120 25.21 -2.17 2.69
C PHE A 120 23.93 -1.36 2.89
N ALA A 121 23.06 -1.28 1.87
CA ALA A 121 21.78 -0.58 1.99
C ALA A 121 20.87 -1.16 3.08
N ALA A 122 20.88 -2.49 3.26
CA ALA A 122 20.10 -3.18 4.28
C ALA A 122 20.51 -2.80 5.71
N ILE A 123 21.80 -2.53 5.96
CA ILE A 123 22.26 -2.05 7.28
C ILE A 123 21.64 -0.69 7.60
N PHE A 124 21.66 0.25 6.66
CA PHE A 124 21.04 1.57 6.84
C PHE A 124 19.52 1.47 6.97
N ARG A 125 18.89 0.55 6.23
CA ARG A 125 17.46 0.29 6.32
C ARG A 125 17.09 -0.24 7.70
N PHE A 126 17.85 -1.20 8.24
CA PHE A 126 17.66 -1.68 9.61
C PHE A 126 17.81 -0.56 10.63
N LEU A 127 18.87 0.25 10.51
CA LEU A 127 19.14 1.35 11.43
C LEU A 127 18.01 2.37 11.43
N PHE A 128 17.51 2.72 10.24
CA PHE A 128 16.39 3.64 10.09
C PHE A 128 15.11 3.10 10.74
N ILE A 129 14.72 1.87 10.43
CA ILE A 129 13.51 1.25 11.02
C ILE A 129 13.63 1.18 12.54
N TYR A 130 14.81 0.81 13.05
CA TYR A 130 15.05 0.71 14.48
C TYR A 130 14.93 2.07 15.18
N ILE A 131 15.50 3.14 14.60
CA ILE A 131 15.38 4.51 15.13
C ILE A 131 13.92 4.97 15.13
N VAL A 132 13.19 4.77 14.03
CA VAL A 132 11.76 5.14 13.96
C VAL A 132 10.94 4.36 14.99
N GLY A 133 11.25 3.08 15.18
CA GLY A 133 10.60 2.26 16.21
C GLY A 133 10.85 2.75 17.63
N ILE A 134 12.06 3.26 17.93
CA ILE A 134 12.36 3.93 19.21
C ILE A 134 11.51 5.20 19.35
N LEU A 135 11.42 6.03 18.31
CA LEU A 135 10.60 7.25 18.32
C LEU A 135 9.11 6.94 18.54
N CYS A 136 8.64 5.78 18.07
CA CYS A 136 7.28 5.31 18.28
C CYS A 136 7.05 4.63 19.63
N SER A 137 8.05 4.61 20.52
CA SER A 137 8.02 3.93 21.83
C SER A 137 7.65 2.46 21.73
N ILE A 138 8.10 1.77 20.68
CA ILE A 138 7.95 0.32 20.55
C ILE A 138 8.96 -0.33 21.50
N GLY A 139 8.52 -1.29 22.32
CA GLY A 139 9.40 -1.99 23.25
C GLY A 139 10.61 -2.61 22.54
N SER A 140 11.80 -2.56 23.16
CA SER A 140 13.08 -2.88 22.50
C SER A 140 13.11 -4.26 21.84
N SER A 141 12.50 -5.27 22.47
CA SER A 141 12.39 -6.63 21.91
C SER A 141 11.53 -6.67 20.64
N ASN A 142 10.38 -5.99 20.65
CA ASN A 142 9.46 -5.94 19.51
C ASN A 142 10.03 -5.10 18.37
N ASN A 143 10.71 -3.99 18.69
CA ASN A 143 11.35 -3.14 17.71
C ASN A 143 12.49 -3.87 16.99
N PHE A 144 13.30 -4.64 17.72
CA PHE A 144 14.36 -5.45 17.13
C PHE A 144 13.80 -6.50 16.18
N LYS A 145 12.79 -7.28 16.61
CA LYS A 145 12.14 -8.29 15.76
C LYS A 145 11.55 -7.68 14.49
N LEU A 146 10.83 -6.56 14.62
CA LEU A 146 10.21 -5.88 13.49
C LEU A 146 11.25 -5.32 12.52
N SER A 147 12.28 -4.65 13.04
CA SER A 147 13.36 -4.07 12.23
C SER A 147 14.12 -5.13 11.47
N LEU A 148 14.46 -6.24 12.14
CA LEU A 148 15.14 -7.37 11.52
C LEU A 148 14.26 -8.03 10.47
N GLY A 149 13.00 -8.30 10.79
CA GLY A 149 12.04 -8.97 9.90
C GLY A 149 11.79 -8.18 8.62
N LEU A 150 11.53 -6.86 8.73
CA LEU A 150 11.32 -6.00 7.57
C LEU A 150 12.57 -5.88 6.71
N THR A 151 13.75 -5.67 7.32
CA THR A 151 15.00 -5.56 6.55
C THR A 151 15.31 -6.85 5.79
N LEU A 152 15.15 -8.01 6.44
CA LEU A 152 15.34 -9.31 5.78
C LEU A 152 14.35 -9.52 4.63
N PHE A 153 13.08 -9.15 4.84
CA PHE A 153 12.06 -9.23 3.80
C PHE A 153 12.43 -8.39 2.57
N PHE A 154 12.87 -7.15 2.78
CA PHE A 154 13.30 -6.29 1.68
C PHE A 154 14.56 -6.82 0.97
N LEU A 155 15.54 -7.33 1.72
CA LEU A 155 16.74 -7.95 1.14
C LEU A 155 16.38 -9.16 0.27
N LEU A 156 15.41 -9.99 0.68
CA LEU A 156 14.91 -11.10 -0.13
C LEU A 156 14.25 -10.63 -1.43
N LEU A 157 13.47 -9.54 -1.39
CA LEU A 157 12.88 -8.96 -2.60
C LEU A 157 13.96 -8.46 -3.58
N GLU A 158 15.01 -7.83 -3.07
CA GLU A 158 16.15 -7.39 -3.87
C GLU A 158 16.92 -8.56 -4.50
N CYS A 159 17.15 -9.63 -3.74
CA CYS A 159 17.73 -10.88 -4.26
C CYS A 159 16.93 -11.44 -5.44
N ILE A 160 15.59 -11.47 -5.32
CA ILE A 160 14.70 -11.98 -6.37
C ILE A 160 14.75 -11.07 -7.59
N SER A 161 14.76 -9.75 -7.39
CA SER A 161 14.82 -8.75 -8.46
C SER A 161 16.13 -8.83 -9.26
N LEU A 162 17.27 -9.02 -8.59
CA LEU A 162 18.57 -9.23 -9.22
C LEU A 162 18.58 -10.46 -10.12
N LYS A 163 18.10 -11.59 -9.60
CA LYS A 163 18.03 -12.86 -10.35
C LYS A 163 17.15 -12.75 -11.59
N LYS A 164 16.17 -11.84 -11.60
CA LYS A 164 15.38 -11.52 -12.79
C LYS A 164 16.17 -10.67 -13.79
N SER A 165 16.85 -9.63 -13.31
CA SER A 165 17.68 -8.75 -14.15
C SER A 165 18.83 -9.51 -14.83
N ASP A 166 19.50 -10.42 -14.14
CA ASP A 166 20.56 -11.24 -14.74
C ASP A 166 20.02 -12.18 -15.81
N ARG A 167 18.82 -12.76 -15.61
CA ARG A 167 18.19 -13.61 -16.64
C ARG A 167 17.83 -12.87 -17.91
N ASP A 168 17.29 -11.66 -17.81
CA ASP A 168 16.93 -10.85 -18.99
C ASP A 168 18.18 -10.36 -19.75
N ASN A 169 19.29 -10.09 -19.06
CA ASN A 169 20.55 -9.72 -19.69
C ASN A 169 21.24 -10.89 -20.40
N ASN A 170 21.16 -12.11 -19.83
CA ASN A 170 21.69 -13.32 -20.47
C ASN A 170 20.86 -13.79 -21.69
N LEU A 171 19.61 -13.36 -21.83
CA LEU A 171 18.76 -13.66 -22.99
C LEU A 171 18.96 -12.68 -24.17
N LYS A 172 19.65 -11.55 -23.93
CA LYS A 172 19.93 -10.51 -24.94
C LYS A 172 21.37 -10.53 -25.44
N SER A 173 22.24 -11.36 -24.85
CA SER A 173 23.62 -11.61 -25.31
C SER A 173 23.70 -12.90 -26.12
#